data_AF-A0A847C1R3-F1
#
_entry.id   AF-A0A847C1R3-F1
#
_cell.length_a   1.000
_cell.length_b   1.000
_cell.length_c   1.000
_cell.angle_alpha   90.00
_cell.angle_beta   90.00
_cell.angle_gamma   90.00
#
_symmetry.space_group_name_H-M   'P 1'
#
loop_
_entity.id
_entity.type
_entity.pdbx_description
1 polymer ?
#
loop_
_entity_poly.entity_id
_entity_poly.type
_entity_poly.pdbx_seq_one_letter_code
_entity_poly.pdbx_strand_id
1 'polypeptide(L)'
;MKAAFTVWNDRIAPVFDVAGRLYLLEMEAGAVVAERQIGLPRALPMEKALSLQRLGIEELVCGAISRSMEIAITTRGIHVIPFVAGDFRRVVQAWLDGTLQSDRFAMPGCCGRWKQHFEDGTFINREDLPMNGKGQGGGMGGGRGGGMGGGMGGGGGRGQGPSGAGRGRMGGPAAAGPEGLCVCPKCGRKEPHQRGVPCNQLRCPECGVAMIRQA
;
A
#
# COMPACT_ATOMS: atom_id res chain seq x y z
N MET A 1 15.61 2.66 26.68
CA MET A 1 14.84 2.81 25.43
C MET A 1 13.91 4.00 25.54
N LYS A 2 13.68 4.74 24.45
CA LYS A 2 12.65 5.80 24.36
C LYS A 2 11.69 5.58 23.21
N ALA A 3 10.40 5.52 23.53
CA ALA A 3 9.32 5.38 22.56
C ALA A 3 8.41 6.61 22.56
N ALA A 4 7.88 6.96 21.39
CA ALA A 4 7.00 8.11 21.21
C ALA A 4 5.64 7.68 20.65
N PHE A 5 4.57 8.25 21.20
CA PHE A 5 3.20 7.97 20.80
C PHE A 5 2.51 9.28 20.43
N THR A 6 2.05 9.46 19.20
CA THR A 6 1.23 10.64 18.86
C THR A 6 -0.20 10.44 19.33
N VAL A 7 -0.71 11.37 20.13
CA VAL A 7 -2.01 11.26 20.82
C VAL A 7 -2.88 12.50 20.57
N TRP A 8 -4.18 12.27 20.39
CA TRP A 8 -5.23 13.28 20.32
C TRP A 8 -6.48 12.76 21.03
N ASN A 9 -6.99 13.51 22.02
CA ASN A 9 -8.12 13.13 22.87
C ASN A 9 -7.99 11.69 23.43
N ASP A 10 -6.88 11.42 24.13
CA ASP A 10 -6.53 10.15 24.78
C ASP A 10 -6.47 8.91 23.87
N ARG A 11 -6.48 9.13 22.55
CA ARG A 11 -6.37 8.10 21.51
C ARG A 11 -5.19 8.37 20.59
N ILE A 12 -4.70 7.35 19.90
CA ILE A 12 -3.65 7.55 18.89
C ILE A 12 -4.13 8.52 17.81
N ALA A 13 -3.30 9.53 17.50
CA ALA A 13 -3.62 10.59 16.56
C ALA A 13 -3.86 10.00 15.15
N PRO A 14 -5.01 10.25 14.50
CA PRO A 14 -5.34 9.64 13.21
C PRO A 14 -4.33 9.91 12.09
N VAL A 15 -3.65 11.06 12.12
CA VAL A 15 -2.62 11.42 11.14
C VAL A 15 -1.42 12.06 11.86
N PHE A 16 -0.24 11.47 11.70
CA PHE A 16 1.01 11.95 12.31
C PHE A 16 1.44 13.33 11.79
N ASP A 17 1.27 13.58 10.48
CA ASP A 17 1.74 14.80 9.81
C ASP A 17 1.27 16.09 10.49
N VAL A 18 0.00 16.13 10.91
CA VAL A 18 -0.63 17.28 11.59
C VAL A 18 -0.61 17.20 13.12
N ALA A 19 -0.15 16.09 13.70
CA ALA A 19 -0.05 15.90 15.15
C ALA A 19 0.91 16.94 15.75
N GLY A 20 0.41 17.68 16.75
CA GLY A 20 1.14 18.74 17.46
C GLY A 20 1.58 18.36 18.89
N ARG A 21 1.32 17.11 19.31
CA ARG A 21 1.70 16.57 20.62
C ARG A 21 2.09 15.10 20.47
N LEU A 22 3.04 14.67 21.30
CA LEU A 22 3.38 13.26 21.52
C LEU A 22 3.55 12.99 23.02
N TYR A 23 3.37 11.73 23.41
CA TYR A 23 3.86 11.21 24.69
C TYR A 23 5.20 10.53 24.44
N LEU A 24 6.22 10.94 25.19
CA LEU A 24 7.52 10.29 25.25
C LEU A 24 7.52 9.38 26.48
N LEU A 25 7.69 8.08 26.24
CA LEU A 25 7.86 7.06 27.26
C LEU A 25 9.34 6.68 27.32
N GLU A 26 9.88 6.64 28.53
CA GLU A 26 11.23 6.17 28.81
C GLU A 26 11.14 4.84 29.53
N MET A 27 11.91 3.86 29.03
CA MET A 27 11.85 2.48 29.49
C MET A 27 13.20 1.94 29.94
N GLU A 28 13.15 1.22 31.06
CA GLU A 28 14.23 0.41 31.62
C GLU A 28 13.67 -0.97 31.99
N ALA A 29 14.42 -2.04 31.68
CA ALA A 29 14.05 -3.44 31.96
C ALA A 29 12.61 -3.87 31.54
N GLY A 30 12.04 -3.23 30.51
CA GLY A 30 10.68 -3.51 30.02
C GLY A 30 9.55 -2.78 30.76
N ALA A 31 9.87 -1.92 31.73
CA ALA A 31 8.90 -1.08 32.43
C ALA A 31 9.04 0.40 32.02
N VAL A 32 7.91 1.12 31.98
CA VAL A 32 7.90 2.58 31.77
C VAL A 32 8.32 3.26 33.07
N VAL A 33 9.49 3.89 33.06
CA VAL A 33 10.05 4.62 34.22
C VAL A 33 9.69 6.11 34.21
N ALA A 34 9.40 6.68 33.04
CA ALA A 34 8.88 8.04 32.92
C ALA A 34 7.95 8.21 31.71
N GLU A 35 6.95 9.07 31.87
CA GLU A 35 6.01 9.50 30.83
C GLU A 35 5.97 11.03 30.81
N ARG A 36 6.15 11.64 29.63
CA ARG A 36 6.04 13.10 29.47
C ARG A 36 5.43 13.50 28.14
N GLN A 37 4.50 14.46 28.18
CA GLN A 37 3.91 15.04 26.99
C GLN A 37 4.85 16.12 26.42
N ILE A 38 5.19 16.00 25.14
CA ILE A 38 6.07 16.91 24.41
C ILE A 38 5.28 17.57 23.27
N GLY A 39 5.42 18.89 23.12
CA GLY A 39 4.91 19.63 21.97
C GLY A 39 5.71 19.29 20.71
N LEU A 40 5.02 18.90 19.64
CA LEU A 40 5.65 18.54 18.37
C LEU A 40 5.37 19.67 17.36
N PRO A 41 6.39 20.28 16.74
CA PRO A 41 6.18 21.45 15.89
C PRO A 41 5.43 21.09 14.61
N ARG A 42 4.57 22.01 14.15
CA ARG A 42 4.03 22.00 12.79
C ARG A 42 5.11 22.50 11.84
N ALA A 43 5.94 21.57 11.39
CA ALA A 43 7.19 21.81 10.68
C ALA A 43 7.30 20.92 9.44
N LEU A 44 8.27 21.19 8.57
CA LEU A 44 8.56 20.34 7.41
C LEU A 44 9.04 18.95 7.86
N PRO A 45 8.89 17.89 7.02
CA PRO A 45 9.25 16.52 7.40
C PRO A 45 10.65 16.38 8.00
N MET A 46 11.65 17.03 7.38
CA MET A 46 13.04 17.00 7.85
C MET A 46 13.26 17.66 9.22
N GLU A 47 12.55 18.75 9.49
CA GLU A 47 12.61 19.48 10.76
C GLU A 47 11.91 18.71 11.87
N LYS A 48 10.71 18.19 11.58
CA LYS A 48 9.93 17.36 12.50
C LYS A 48 10.71 16.11 12.90
N ALA A 49 11.34 15.45 11.93
CA ALA A 49 12.20 14.30 12.18
C ALA A 49 13.49 14.65 12.94
N LEU A 50 14.10 15.82 12.69
CA LEU A 50 15.24 16.32 13.48
C LEU A 50 14.84 16.57 14.94
N SER A 51 13.64 17.10 15.19
CA SER A 51 13.10 17.27 16.54
C SER A 51 12.95 15.93 17.27
N LEU A 52 12.44 14.89 16.60
CA LEU A 52 12.33 13.54 17.18
C LEU A 52 13.71 12.95 17.51
N GLN A 53 14.67 13.06 16.58
CA GLN A 53 16.03 12.57 16.78
C GLN A 53 16.73 13.27 17.96
N ARG A 54 16.53 14.58 18.13
CA ARG A 54 17.07 15.36 19.26
C ARG A 54 16.48 14.97 20.62
N LEU A 55 15.26 14.42 20.66
CA LEU A 55 14.67 13.87 21.88
C LEU A 55 15.24 12.48 22.23
N GLY A 56 16.01 11.87 21.33
CA GLY A 56 16.55 10.52 21.48
C GLY A 56 15.49 9.43 21.36
N ILE A 57 14.45 9.67 20.54
CA ILE A 57 13.38 8.68 20.28
C ILE A 57 13.93 7.57 19.38
N GLU A 58 13.82 6.33 19.84
CA GLU A 58 14.21 5.12 19.09
C GLU A 58 13.04 4.56 18.30
N GLU A 59 11.81 4.67 18.82
CA GLU A 59 10.61 4.11 18.21
C GLU A 59 9.41 5.08 18.27
N LEU A 60 8.64 5.14 17.19
CA LEU A 60 7.49 6.03 17.02
C LEU A 60 6.24 5.21 16.63
N VAL A 61 5.27 5.15 17.54
CA VAL A 61 3.94 4.58 17.29
C VAL A 61 2.97 5.69 16.90
N CYS A 62 2.36 5.58 15.72
CA CYS A 62 1.48 6.62 15.20
C CYS A 62 0.35 6.08 14.30
N GLY A 63 -0.58 6.98 13.98
CA GLY A 63 -1.63 6.72 13.00
C GLY A 63 -1.11 6.76 11.56
N ALA A 64 -1.89 7.35 10.66
CA ALA A 64 -1.52 7.43 9.25
C ALA A 64 -0.38 8.44 9.08
N ILE A 65 0.59 8.09 8.24
CA ILE A 65 1.77 8.92 7.98
C ILE A 65 2.01 9.04 6.47
N SER A 66 2.33 10.25 6.01
CA SER A 66 2.75 10.44 4.62
C SER A 66 4.11 9.78 4.38
N ARG A 67 4.32 9.25 3.17
CA ARG A 67 5.57 8.55 2.82
C ARG A 67 6.81 9.43 2.97
N SER A 68 6.70 10.73 2.68
CA SER A 68 7.80 11.68 2.84
C SER A 68 8.15 11.92 4.32
N MET A 69 7.16 11.94 5.21
CA MET A 69 7.35 12.05 6.65
C MET A 69 7.92 10.76 7.24
N GLU A 70 7.42 9.60 6.81
CA GLU A 70 7.91 8.27 7.17
C GLU A 70 9.40 8.11 6.81
N ILE A 71 9.77 8.36 5.55
CA ILE A 71 11.18 8.33 5.09
C ILE A 71 12.04 9.34 5.87
N ALA A 72 11.52 10.54 6.16
CA ALA A 72 12.26 11.56 6.90
C ALA A 72 12.64 11.12 8.33
N ILE A 73 11.84 10.23 8.92
CA ILE A 73 12.00 9.73 10.29
C ILE A 73 12.87 8.46 10.29
N THR A 74 12.58 7.49 9.42
CA THR A 74 13.34 6.23 9.35
C THR A 74 14.80 6.44 8.93
N THR A 75 15.07 7.39 8.02
CA THR A 75 16.45 7.77 7.64
C THR A 75 17.30 8.37 8.77
N ARG A 76 16.70 8.65 9.93
CA ARG A 76 17.41 9.09 11.16
C ARG A 76 17.61 7.97 12.17
N GLY A 77 17.29 6.73 11.82
CA GLY A 77 17.39 5.55 12.70
C GLY A 77 16.23 5.39 13.67
N ILE A 78 15.11 6.07 13.44
CA ILE A 78 13.90 5.97 14.28
C ILE A 78 12.97 4.92 13.65
N HIS A 79 12.66 3.85 14.39
CA HIS A 79 11.69 2.85 13.97
C HIS A 79 10.28 3.47 13.97
N VAL A 80 9.46 3.20 12.96
CA VAL A 80 8.10 3.74 12.85
C VAL A 80 7.12 2.59 12.76
N ILE A 81 6.14 2.58 13.67
CA ILE A 81 4.97 1.70 13.64
C ILE A 81 3.76 2.55 13.23
N PRO A 82 3.42 2.60 11.93
CA PRO A 82 2.32 3.42 11.41
C PRO A 82 0.98 2.69 11.46
N PHE A 83 -0.09 3.40 11.11
CA PHE A 83 -1.48 2.94 10.98
C PHE A 83 -2.07 2.32 12.26
N VAL A 84 -1.55 2.67 13.43
CA VAL A 84 -2.11 2.27 14.71
C VAL A 84 -3.32 3.15 15.05
N ALA A 85 -4.43 2.53 15.45
CA ALA A 85 -5.59 3.17 16.03
C ALA A 85 -5.97 2.50 17.35
N GLY A 86 -6.32 3.30 18.34
CA GLY A 86 -6.71 2.79 19.66
C GLY A 86 -6.76 3.89 20.70
N ASP A 87 -7.16 3.48 21.90
CA ASP A 87 -6.91 4.22 23.14
C ASP A 87 -5.41 4.21 23.46
N PHE A 88 -4.87 5.33 23.94
CA PHE A 88 -3.43 5.48 24.21
C PHE A 88 -2.91 4.44 25.22
N ARG A 89 -3.60 4.25 26.35
CA ARG A 89 -3.17 3.31 27.41
C ARG A 89 -3.20 1.87 26.91
N ARG A 90 -4.23 1.48 26.16
CA ARG A 90 -4.33 0.14 25.55
C ARG A 90 -3.26 -0.12 24.49
N VAL A 91 -2.91 0.89 23.70
CA VAL A 91 -1.85 0.80 22.68
C VAL A 91 -0.47 0.69 23.33
N VAL A 92 -0.21 1.45 24.40
CA VAL A 92 1.04 1.33 25.18
C VAL A 92 1.17 -0.07 25.79
N GLN A 93 0.11 -0.59 26.43
CA GLN A 93 0.16 -1.95 26.99
C GLN A 93 0.43 -3.00 25.91
N ALA A 94 -0.28 -2.95 24.78
CA ALA A 94 -0.07 -3.89 23.68
C ALA A 94 1.32 -3.76 23.02
N TRP A 95 1.95 -2.59 23.10
CA TRP A 95 3.33 -2.38 22.66
C TRP A 95 4.33 -3.03 23.61
N LEU A 96 4.18 -2.82 24.93
CA LEU A 96 4.97 -3.50 25.96
C LEU A 96 4.88 -5.03 25.84
N ASP A 97 3.67 -5.54 25.59
CA ASP A 97 3.41 -6.98 25.43
C ASP A 97 3.87 -7.55 24.08
N GLY A 98 4.37 -6.71 23.14
CA GLY A 98 4.71 -7.12 21.77
C GLY A 98 3.50 -7.52 20.89
N THR A 99 2.27 -7.25 21.33
CA THR A 99 1.03 -7.68 20.67
C THR A 99 0.37 -6.62 19.79
N LEU A 100 1.06 -5.51 19.49
CA LEU A 100 0.53 -4.45 18.62
C LEU A 100 0.13 -4.92 17.21
N GLN A 101 0.76 -5.96 16.68
CA GLN A 101 0.50 -6.54 15.35
C GLN A 101 -0.91 -7.15 15.19
N SER A 102 -1.69 -7.20 16.25
CA SER A 102 -3.06 -7.70 16.23
C SER A 102 -4.02 -6.72 15.52
N ASP A 103 -4.84 -7.23 14.59
CA ASP A 103 -5.77 -6.45 13.75
C ASP A 103 -6.69 -5.48 14.53
N ARG A 104 -6.90 -5.72 15.84
CA ARG A 104 -7.65 -4.82 16.75
C ARG A 104 -7.07 -3.41 16.88
N PHE A 105 -5.79 -3.21 16.56
CA PHE A 105 -5.12 -1.91 16.55
C PHE A 105 -4.84 -1.36 15.15
N ALA A 106 -5.19 -2.11 14.08
CA ALA A 106 -5.01 -1.66 12.71
C ALA A 106 -6.03 -0.56 12.35
N MET A 107 -5.61 0.47 11.63
CA MET A 107 -6.57 1.44 11.08
C MET A 107 -7.41 0.84 9.94
N PRO A 108 -8.74 1.12 9.93
CA PRO A 108 -9.62 0.65 8.86
C PRO A 108 -9.19 1.23 7.52
N GLY A 109 -9.15 0.39 6.49
CA GLY A 109 -8.73 0.77 5.13
C GLY A 109 -7.20 0.80 4.92
N CYS A 110 -6.38 0.65 5.98
CA CYS A 110 -4.92 0.61 5.86
C CYS A 110 -4.31 -0.80 5.95
N CYS A 111 -5.14 -1.84 6.17
CA CYS A 111 -4.73 -3.23 6.43
C CYS A 111 -3.71 -3.79 5.41
N GLY A 112 -3.82 -3.44 4.13
CA GLY A 112 -2.90 -3.92 3.09
C GLY A 112 -1.48 -3.32 3.17
N ARG A 113 -1.35 -2.08 3.66
CA ARG A 113 -0.04 -1.43 3.91
C ARG A 113 0.52 -1.85 5.27
N TRP A 114 -0.34 -2.05 6.26
CA TRP A 114 0.05 -2.47 7.61
C TRP A 114 0.71 -3.85 7.64
N LYS A 115 0.22 -4.81 6.83
CA LYS A 115 0.83 -6.13 6.70
C LYS A 115 2.24 -6.07 6.10
N GLN A 116 2.43 -5.30 5.03
CA GLN A 116 3.75 -5.07 4.42
C GLN A 116 4.79 -4.55 5.45
N HIS A 117 4.42 -3.58 6.29
CA HIS A 117 5.31 -3.04 7.33
C HIS A 117 5.77 -4.06 8.38
N PHE A 118 5.00 -5.11 8.66
CA PHE A 118 5.37 -6.15 9.64
C PHE A 118 5.90 -7.43 9.00
N GLU A 119 5.48 -7.78 7.78
CA GLU A 119 5.95 -8.97 7.05
C GLU A 119 7.33 -8.76 6.43
N ASP A 120 7.62 -7.57 5.88
CA ASP A 120 8.88 -7.34 5.16
C ASP A 120 10.08 -7.18 6.11
N GLY A 121 9.86 -6.81 7.38
CA GLY A 121 10.94 -6.48 8.33
C GLY A 121 11.89 -5.38 7.84
N THR A 122 11.47 -4.62 6.82
CA THR A 122 12.37 -3.74 6.05
C THR A 122 12.61 -2.43 6.77
N PHE A 123 13.71 -2.43 7.52
CA PHE A 123 14.61 -1.29 7.52
C PHE A 123 14.74 -0.76 6.09
N ILE A 124 14.24 0.46 5.83
CA ILE A 124 14.51 1.15 4.57
C ILE A 124 15.97 1.60 4.63
N ASN A 125 16.87 0.68 4.33
CA ASN A 125 18.27 1.00 4.11
C ASN A 125 18.35 1.99 2.95
N ARG A 126 19.17 3.02 3.12
CA ARG A 126 19.33 4.14 2.17
C ARG A 126 19.79 3.69 0.77
N GLU A 127 20.31 2.46 0.69
CA GLU A 127 20.89 1.82 -0.49
C GLU A 127 19.81 1.16 -1.38
N ASP A 128 18.65 0.80 -0.82
CA ASP A 128 17.55 0.11 -1.52
C ASP A 128 16.47 1.05 -2.07
N LEU A 129 16.80 2.32 -2.31
CA LEU A 129 15.91 3.27 -2.98
C LEU A 129 16.02 3.11 -4.51
N PRO A 130 15.05 2.46 -5.20
CA PRO A 130 15.00 2.55 -6.65
C PRO A 130 14.77 4.01 -7.06
N MET A 131 15.76 4.58 -7.73
CA MET A 131 15.73 5.90 -8.40
C MET A 131 14.67 5.91 -9.52
N ASN A 132 13.38 5.90 -9.17
CA ASN A 132 12.31 6.11 -10.14
C ASN A 132 12.12 7.61 -10.38
N GLY A 133 13.14 8.21 -11.00
CA GLY A 133 13.13 9.61 -11.40
C GLY A 133 12.11 9.87 -12.50
N LYS A 134 10.89 10.27 -12.11
CA LYS A 134 9.92 10.91 -13.01
C LYS A 134 9.44 12.23 -12.43
N GLY A 135 10.34 13.22 -12.48
CA GLY A 135 9.97 14.61 -12.38
C GLY A 135 9.20 15.07 -13.62
N GLN A 136 7.98 15.55 -13.38
CA GLN A 136 7.33 16.71 -14.01
C GLN A 136 7.53 16.99 -15.52
N GLY A 137 6.40 17.11 -16.23
CA GLY A 137 6.15 18.29 -17.07
C GLY A 137 5.94 18.06 -18.57
N GLY A 138 5.07 18.91 -19.14
CA GLY A 138 4.99 19.17 -20.58
C GLY A 138 4.10 18.22 -21.39
N GLY A 139 3.20 18.79 -22.19
CA GLY A 139 2.43 18.06 -23.19
C GLY A 139 2.85 18.41 -24.62
N MET A 140 2.26 17.67 -25.56
CA MET A 140 2.10 17.98 -27.00
C MET A 140 3.35 18.07 -27.90
N GLY A 141 3.32 17.24 -28.97
CA GLY A 141 4.24 17.29 -30.12
C GLY A 141 5.16 16.06 -30.22
N GLY A 142 5.21 15.32 -31.33
CA GLY A 142 4.37 15.39 -32.53
C GLY A 142 4.93 14.56 -33.69
N GLY A 143 4.14 13.63 -34.23
CA GLY A 143 4.51 12.82 -35.41
C GLY A 143 5.49 11.68 -35.13
N ARG A 144 5.68 10.67 -36.00
CA ARG A 144 5.03 10.17 -37.25
C ARG A 144 5.51 8.70 -37.37
N GLY A 145 4.83 7.73 -37.96
CA GLY A 145 3.47 7.58 -38.51
C GLY A 145 3.04 6.12 -38.31
N GLY A 146 1.77 5.75 -38.46
CA GLY A 146 1.18 5.39 -39.75
C GLY A 146 0.89 3.87 -39.75
N GLY A 147 -0.31 3.39 -40.10
CA GLY A 147 -1.55 4.10 -40.45
C GLY A 147 -2.74 3.12 -40.52
N MET A 148 -3.85 3.58 -41.11
CA MET A 148 -4.90 2.79 -41.81
C MET A 148 -5.43 1.50 -41.15
N GLY A 149 -6.73 1.33 -40.85
CA GLY A 149 -7.91 2.14 -41.13
C GLY A 149 -9.12 1.25 -41.50
N GLY A 150 -10.35 1.68 -41.16
CA GLY A 150 -11.61 0.98 -41.50
C GLY A 150 -11.89 -0.27 -40.64
N GLY A 151 -13.15 -0.73 -40.49
CA GLY A 151 -14.42 -0.19 -40.99
C GLY A 151 -15.44 -1.33 -41.24
N MET A 152 -16.73 -1.07 -40.95
CA MET A 152 -17.91 -1.95 -41.13
C MET A 152 -17.96 -3.25 -40.27
N GLY A 153 -19.13 -3.73 -39.80
CA GLY A 153 -20.47 -3.12 -39.75
C GLY A 153 -21.61 -4.14 -39.53
N GLY A 154 -22.67 -3.77 -38.78
CA GLY A 154 -23.96 -4.49 -38.64
C GLY A 154 -23.95 -5.80 -37.81
N GLY A 155 -25.05 -6.25 -37.18
CA GLY A 155 -26.37 -5.62 -36.95
C GLY A 155 -27.45 -6.64 -36.52
N GLY A 156 -28.23 -6.36 -35.45
CA GLY A 156 -29.43 -7.11 -35.00
C GLY A 156 -29.19 -8.44 -34.26
N GLY A 157 -30.04 -8.91 -33.32
CA GLY A 157 -31.18 -8.28 -32.63
C GLY A 157 -32.13 -9.30 -31.96
N ARG A 158 -32.74 -8.95 -30.80
CA ARG A 158 -33.97 -9.54 -30.16
C ARG A 158 -33.91 -11.06 -29.80
N GLY A 159 -33.83 -11.53 -28.54
CA GLY A 159 -34.80 -11.41 -27.43
C GLY A 159 -34.86 -12.73 -26.58
N GLN A 160 -35.67 -12.97 -25.53
CA GLN A 160 -36.57 -12.16 -24.67
C GLN A 160 -36.99 -12.91 -23.35
N GLY A 161 -36.15 -12.90 -22.29
CA GLY A 161 -36.57 -13.12 -20.87
C GLY A 161 -36.81 -14.56 -20.34
N PRO A 162 -37.20 -14.72 -19.04
CA PRO A 162 -37.23 -13.74 -17.95
C PRO A 162 -36.54 -14.19 -16.62
N SER A 163 -36.53 -13.27 -15.63
CA SER A 163 -36.19 -13.43 -14.18
C SER A 163 -34.74 -13.16 -13.73
N GLY A 164 -34.59 -12.64 -12.50
CA GLY A 164 -33.31 -12.43 -11.80
C GLY A 164 -32.84 -10.98 -11.68
N ALA A 165 -33.28 -10.25 -10.64
CA ALA A 165 -32.77 -8.91 -10.35
C ALA A 165 -31.33 -8.96 -9.79
N GLY A 166 -30.42 -8.15 -10.34
CA GLY A 166 -29.03 -8.10 -9.89
C GLY A 166 -28.24 -6.93 -10.47
N ARG A 167 -28.32 -5.75 -9.84
CA ARG A 167 -27.46 -4.58 -10.18
C ARG A 167 -26.01 -4.83 -9.71
N GLY A 168 -25.25 -5.62 -10.47
CA GLY A 168 -23.83 -5.87 -10.25
C GLY A 168 -22.93 -4.94 -11.09
N ARG A 169 -22.14 -4.09 -10.44
CA ARG A 169 -21.09 -3.28 -11.10
C ARG A 169 -19.92 -4.18 -11.52
N MET A 170 -19.74 -4.49 -12.80
CA MET A 170 -18.46 -4.98 -13.33
C MET A 170 -18.16 -4.48 -14.76
N GLY A 171 -17.82 -3.18 -14.85
CA GLY A 171 -17.12 -2.62 -16.01
C GLY A 171 -15.62 -2.94 -15.96
N GLY A 172 -15.26 -4.20 -16.17
CA GLY A 172 -13.88 -4.66 -16.37
C GLY A 172 -13.74 -5.41 -17.69
N PRO A 173 -12.51 -5.71 -18.18
CA PRO A 173 -12.28 -6.36 -19.48
C PRO A 173 -12.61 -7.88 -19.48
N ALA A 174 -13.70 -8.27 -18.82
CA ALA A 174 -14.32 -9.60 -18.91
C ALA A 174 -15.32 -9.70 -20.09
N ALA A 175 -15.37 -8.68 -20.96
CA ALA A 175 -16.22 -8.62 -22.15
C ALA A 175 -15.58 -9.23 -23.42
N ALA A 176 -14.57 -10.07 -23.27
CA ALA A 176 -14.01 -10.89 -24.36
C ALA A 176 -14.54 -12.33 -24.21
N GLY A 177 -15.13 -12.85 -25.28
CA GLY A 177 -15.93 -14.07 -25.25
C GLY A 177 -15.20 -15.35 -24.79
N PRO A 178 -15.98 -16.40 -24.46
CA PRO A 178 -15.44 -17.68 -24.00
C PRO A 178 -14.54 -18.38 -25.02
N GLU A 179 -14.68 -18.10 -26.31
CA GLU A 179 -13.75 -18.59 -27.33
C GLU A 179 -12.53 -17.66 -27.49
N GLY A 180 -11.35 -18.27 -27.40
CA GLY A 180 -10.06 -17.64 -27.64
C GLY A 180 -8.98 -18.72 -27.64
N LEU A 181 -7.80 -18.41 -28.18
CA LEU A 181 -6.64 -19.29 -28.08
C LEU A 181 -5.63 -18.68 -27.10
N CYS A 182 -5.25 -19.44 -26.08
CA CYS A 182 -4.08 -19.13 -25.27
C CYS A 182 -2.84 -19.61 -26.05
N VAL A 183 -1.79 -18.80 -26.12
CA VAL A 183 -0.57 -19.08 -26.89
C VAL A 183 0.66 -18.96 -25.99
N CYS A 184 1.58 -19.93 -26.01
CA CYS A 184 2.86 -19.78 -25.31
C CYS A 184 3.74 -18.76 -26.07
N PRO A 185 4.18 -17.65 -25.45
CA PRO A 185 5.04 -16.68 -26.12
C PRO A 185 6.46 -17.21 -26.41
N LYS A 186 6.85 -18.34 -25.81
CA LYS A 186 8.17 -18.97 -25.97
C LYS A 186 8.22 -20.06 -27.07
N CYS A 187 7.13 -20.80 -27.33
CA CYS A 187 7.10 -21.87 -28.35
C CYS A 187 5.98 -21.74 -29.39
N GLY A 188 5.06 -20.77 -29.27
CA GLY A 188 3.98 -20.55 -30.23
C GLY A 188 2.83 -21.56 -30.19
N ARG A 189 2.90 -22.61 -29.35
CA ARG A 189 1.80 -23.58 -29.15
C ARG A 189 0.53 -22.87 -28.71
N LYS A 190 -0.58 -23.25 -29.34
CA LYS A 190 -1.92 -22.68 -29.13
C LYS A 190 -2.84 -23.72 -28.48
N GLU A 191 -3.60 -23.30 -27.48
CA GLU A 191 -4.59 -24.13 -26.79
C GLU A 191 -5.93 -23.37 -26.66
N PRO A 192 -7.07 -24.07 -26.71
CA PRO A 192 -8.37 -23.44 -26.48
C PRO A 192 -8.45 -22.88 -25.07
N HIS A 193 -8.80 -21.60 -24.97
CA HIS A 193 -9.02 -20.92 -23.69
C HIS A 193 -10.18 -21.56 -22.93
N GLN A 194 -9.95 -21.87 -21.65
CA GLN A 194 -10.97 -22.46 -20.78
C GLN A 194 -11.72 -21.37 -20.02
N ARG A 195 -13.06 -21.42 -20.05
CA ARG A 195 -13.92 -20.47 -19.33
C ARG A 195 -13.59 -20.48 -17.83
N GLY A 196 -13.37 -19.29 -17.27
CA GLY A 196 -13.05 -19.12 -15.85
C GLY A 196 -11.55 -19.16 -15.50
N VAL A 197 -10.66 -19.55 -16.42
CA VAL A 197 -9.21 -19.56 -16.20
C VAL A 197 -8.52 -18.58 -17.17
N PRO A 198 -8.07 -17.41 -16.70
CA PRO A 198 -7.26 -16.47 -17.49
C PRO A 198 -6.06 -17.15 -18.15
N CYS A 199 -5.75 -16.83 -19.42
CA CYS A 199 -4.64 -17.49 -20.14
C CYS A 199 -3.29 -17.40 -19.40
N ASN A 200 -3.04 -16.32 -18.66
CA ASN A 200 -1.81 -16.15 -17.88
C ASN A 200 -1.71 -17.04 -16.62
N GLN A 201 -2.77 -17.75 -16.27
CA GLN A 201 -2.77 -18.80 -15.24
C GLN A 201 -2.57 -20.20 -15.84
N LEU A 202 -2.85 -20.39 -17.13
CA LEU A 202 -2.51 -21.62 -17.85
C LEU A 202 -1.00 -21.64 -18.14
N ARG A 203 -0.34 -22.76 -17.81
CA ARG A 203 1.04 -23.05 -18.19
C ARG A 203 1.04 -23.96 -19.40
N CYS A 204 1.78 -23.59 -20.43
CA CYS A 204 1.89 -24.42 -21.63
C CYS A 204 2.67 -25.72 -21.35
N PRO A 205 2.19 -26.89 -21.82
CA PRO A 205 2.76 -28.20 -21.52
C PRO A 205 4.14 -28.45 -22.14
N GLU A 206 4.52 -27.73 -23.20
CA GLU A 206 5.87 -27.83 -23.79
C GLU A 206 6.89 -26.90 -23.12
N CYS A 207 6.46 -25.67 -22.78
CA CYS A 207 7.37 -24.58 -22.46
C CYS A 207 7.39 -24.20 -20.97
N GLY A 208 6.37 -24.61 -20.19
CA GLY A 208 6.18 -24.29 -18.75
C GLY A 208 5.81 -22.83 -18.44
N VAL A 209 5.90 -21.95 -19.44
CA VAL A 209 5.62 -20.51 -19.35
C VAL A 209 4.12 -20.26 -19.33
N ALA A 210 3.70 -19.22 -18.60
CA ALA A 210 2.35 -18.68 -18.64
C ALA A 210 1.93 -18.31 -20.07
N MET A 211 0.75 -18.72 -20.49
CA MET A 211 0.24 -18.44 -21.83
C MET A 211 -0.36 -17.03 -21.90
N ILE A 212 -0.38 -16.43 -23.09
CA ILE A 212 -1.05 -15.15 -23.33
C ILE A 212 -2.26 -15.37 -24.21
N ARG A 213 -3.35 -14.63 -23.99
CA ARG A 213 -4.51 -14.70 -24.89
C ARG A 213 -4.13 -14.07 -26.23
N GLN A 214 -4.27 -14.81 -27.32
CA GLN A 214 -4.21 -14.21 -28.65
C GLN A 214 -5.44 -13.29 -28.81
N ALA A 215 -5.19 -12.02 -29.08
CA ALA A 215 -6.20 -11.03 -29.44
C ALA A 215 -6.77 -11.30 -30.84
#